data_AF-A0A847PD49-F1
#
_entry.id   AF-A0A847PD49-F1
#
_cell.length_a   1.000
_cell.length_b   1.000
_cell.length_c   1.000
_cell.angle_alpha   90.00
_cell.angle_beta   90.00
_cell.angle_gamma   90.00
#
_symmetry.space_group_name_H-M   'P 1'
#
loop_
_entity.id
_entity.type
_entity.pdbx_description
1 polymer ?
#
loop_
_entity_poly.entity_id
_entity_poly.type
_entity_poly.pdbx_seq_one_letter_code
_entity_poly.pdbx_strand_id
1 'polypeptide(L)'
;MLEIKEWTSSMSMEETKEIMEQVRELRRAGRKKEALEMSKRIPIDPELAEDIKRWDKDGFRVLVTKGFNLTDVVAKFGKEWLNV
;
A
#
# COMPACT_ATOMS: atom_id res chain seq x y z
N MET A 1 -5.67 -20.80 20.83
CA MET A 1 -5.46 -20.59 19.38
C MET A 1 -5.71 -19.12 19.12
N LEU A 2 -4.71 -18.38 18.64
CA LEU A 2 -4.94 -17.04 18.11
C LEU A 2 -5.58 -17.23 16.73
N GLU A 3 -6.81 -16.77 16.55
CA GLU A 3 -7.40 -16.63 15.22
C GLU A 3 -6.54 -15.63 14.45
N ILE A 4 -5.74 -16.11 13.51
CA ILE A 4 -5.17 -15.24 12.48
C ILE A 4 -6.33 -14.90 11.58
N LYS A 5 -7.01 -13.79 11.89
CA LYS A 5 -8.02 -13.24 10.99
C LYS A 5 -7.27 -12.80 9.73
N GLU A 6 -7.45 -13.53 8.63
CA GLU A 6 -6.93 -13.10 7.33
C GLU A 6 -7.39 -11.65 7.09
N TRP A 7 -6.43 -10.76 6.86
CA TRP A 7 -6.74 -9.37 6.58
C TRP A 7 -7.30 -9.29 5.16
N THR A 8 -8.43 -8.61 5.02
CA THR A 8 -9.01 -8.24 3.73
C THR A 8 -8.84 -6.73 3.56
N SER A 9 -8.39 -6.30 2.38
CA SER A 9 -8.24 -4.88 2.09
C SER A 9 -9.57 -4.14 2.22
N SER A 10 -9.51 -2.85 2.61
CA SER A 10 -10.66 -1.95 2.56
C SER A 10 -11.11 -1.61 1.14
N MET A 11 -10.25 -1.82 0.15
CA MET A 11 -10.58 -1.66 -1.26
C MET A 11 -11.10 -2.97 -1.84
N SER A 12 -12.19 -2.91 -2.62
CA SER A 12 -12.74 -4.09 -3.29
C SER A 12 -11.77 -4.65 -4.35
N MET A 13 -11.98 -5.91 -4.73
CA MET A 13 -11.22 -6.52 -5.81
C MET A 13 -11.48 -5.81 -7.15
N GLU A 14 -12.72 -5.41 -7.40
CA GLU A 14 -13.15 -4.68 -8.59
C GLU A 14 -12.43 -3.33 -8.70
N GLU A 15 -12.47 -2.51 -7.65
CA GLU A 15 -11.76 -1.21 -7.62
C GLU A 15 -10.25 -1.39 -7.79
N THR A 16 -9.66 -2.38 -7.10
CA THR A 16 -8.23 -2.69 -7.24
C THR A 16 -7.89 -3.06 -8.68
N LYS A 17 -8.74 -3.87 -9.34
CA LYS A 17 -8.54 -4.29 -10.72
C LYS A 17 -8.62 -3.12 -11.68
N GLU A 18 -9.60 -2.23 -11.54
CA GLU A 18 -9.73 -1.03 -12.36
C GLU A 18 -8.48 -0.13 -12.27
N ILE A 19 -7.96 0.08 -11.05
CA ILE A 19 -6.73 0.83 -10.85
C ILE A 19 -5.55 0.13 -11.52
N MET A 20 -5.43 -1.20 -11.36
CA MET A 20 -4.34 -1.97 -11.96
C MET A 20 -4.38 -2.01 -13.49
N GLU A 21 -5.56 -1.95 -14.10
CA GLU A 21 -5.73 -1.78 -15.54
C GLU A 21 -5.20 -0.41 -16.00
N GLN A 22 -5.57 0.66 -15.31
CA GLN A 22 -5.04 2.01 -15.61
C GLN A 22 -3.51 2.09 -15.44
N VAL A 23 -2.97 1.49 -14.37
CA VAL A 23 -1.52 1.37 -14.15
C VAL A 23 -0.85 0.65 -15.32
N ARG A 24 -1.46 -0.43 -15.83
CA ARG A 24 -0.93 -1.19 -16.96
C ARG A 24 -0.90 -0.36 -18.24
N GLU A 25 -1.97 0.38 -18.54
CA GLU A 25 -2.03 1.26 -19.71
C GLU A 25 -0.99 2.40 -19.63
N LEU A 26 -0.84 3.02 -18.46
CA LEU A 26 0.21 4.03 -18.24
C LEU A 26 1.61 3.45 -18.44
N ARG A 27 1.88 2.23 -17.97
CA ARG A 27 3.17 1.55 -18.20
C ARG A 27 3.41 1.25 -19.67
N ARG A 28 2.39 0.77 -20.40
CA ARG A 28 2.46 0.50 -21.85
C ARG A 28 2.77 1.78 -22.64
N ALA A 29 2.21 2.90 -22.21
CA ALA A 29 2.49 4.23 -22.78
C ALA A 29 3.84 4.84 -22.33
N GLY A 30 4.67 4.11 -21.57
CA GLY A 30 5.96 4.60 -21.07
C GLY A 30 5.87 5.60 -19.90
N ARG A 31 4.67 5.90 -19.40
CA ARG A 31 4.38 6.87 -18.33
C ARG A 31 4.62 6.26 -16.94
N LYS A 32 5.86 5.81 -16.69
CA LYS A 32 6.24 5.03 -15.50
C LYS A 32 5.96 5.75 -14.17
N LYS A 33 6.24 7.06 -14.09
CA LYS A 33 6.01 7.86 -12.88
C LYS A 33 4.52 7.91 -12.52
N GLU A 34 3.68 8.15 -13.52
CA GLU A 34 2.23 8.24 -13.34
C GLU A 34 1.61 6.89 -12.99
N ALA A 35 2.10 5.81 -13.61
CA ALA A 35 1.72 4.46 -13.23
C ALA A 35 2.06 4.16 -11.77
N LEU A 36 3.22 4.62 -11.29
CA LEU A 36 3.62 4.47 -9.89
C LEU A 36 2.69 5.27 -8.97
N GLU A 37 2.44 6.55 -9.26
CA GLU A 37 1.50 7.35 -8.45
C GLU A 37 0.09 6.74 -8.43
N MET A 38 -0.39 6.23 -9.57
CA MET A 38 -1.69 5.57 -9.66
C MET A 38 -1.74 4.30 -8.79
N SER A 39 -0.66 3.49 -8.79
CA SER A 39 -0.62 2.25 -7.99
C SER A 39 -0.67 2.50 -6.48
N LYS A 40 -0.15 3.64 -6.00
CA LYS A 40 -0.16 3.98 -4.57
C LYS A 40 -1.54 4.29 -4.01
N ARG A 41 -2.56 4.44 -4.87
CA ARG A 41 -3.97 4.59 -4.46
C ARG A 41 -4.53 3.30 -3.87
N ILE A 42 -4.00 2.16 -4.28
CA ILE A 42 -4.34 0.86 -3.70
C ILE A 42 -3.73 0.81 -2.29
N PRO A 43 -4.51 0.45 -1.24
CA PRO A 43 -3.96 0.21 0.08
C PRO A 43 -2.80 -0.77 0.01
N ILE A 44 -1.65 -0.40 0.60
CA ILE A 44 -0.54 -1.33 0.69
C ILE A 44 -0.91 -2.47 1.64
N ASP A 45 -0.46 -3.68 1.30
CA ASP A 45 -0.55 -4.81 2.20
C ASP A 45 0.13 -4.45 3.55
N PRO A 46 -0.56 -4.63 4.69
CA PRO A 46 -0.01 -4.28 5.99
C PRO A 46 1.28 -5.00 6.35
N GLU A 47 1.42 -6.29 6.04
CA GLU A 47 2.63 -7.05 6.36
C GLU A 47 3.79 -6.58 5.49
N LEU A 48 3.54 -6.28 4.21
CA LEU A 48 4.54 -5.66 3.34
C LEU A 48 4.97 -4.29 3.87
N ALA A 49 4.04 -3.47 4.37
CA ALA A 49 4.37 -2.18 4.96
C ALA A 49 5.21 -2.32 6.23
N GLU A 50 4.92 -3.32 7.07
CA GLU A 50 5.70 -3.66 8.26
C GLU A 50 7.11 -4.14 7.89
N ASP A 51 7.24 -4.98 6.86
CA ASP A 51 8.54 -5.40 6.33
C ASP A 51 9.35 -4.22 5.80
N ILE A 52 8.74 -3.34 4.99
CA ILE A 52 9.39 -2.13 4.47
C ILE A 52 9.84 -1.24 5.63
N LYS A 53 9.01 -1.08 6.66
CA LYS A 53 9.35 -0.29 7.85
C LYS A 53 10.56 -0.85 8.61
N ARG A 54 10.77 -2.17 8.56
CA ARG A 54 11.90 -2.86 9.22
C ARG A 54 13.16 -2.94 8.36
N TRP A 55 13.07 -2.80 7.03
CA TRP A 55 14.20 -2.99 6.13
C TRP A 55 15.34 -1.98 6.28
N ASP A 56 15.03 -0.73 6.63
CA ASP A 56 16.03 0.30 6.86
C ASP A 56 15.48 1.39 7.80
N LYS A 57 16.36 2.20 8.40
CA LYS A 57 16.00 3.36 9.23
C LYS A 57 15.06 4.34 8.51
N ASP A 58 15.04 4.31 7.18
CA ASP A 58 14.23 5.16 6.32
C ASP A 58 12.98 4.50 5.75
N GLY A 59 12.73 3.22 6.02
CA GLY A 59 11.63 2.46 5.43
C GLY A 59 10.27 3.11 5.66
N PHE A 60 10.00 3.51 6.91
CA PHE A 60 8.79 4.26 7.25
C PHE A 60 8.70 5.60 6.51
N ARG A 61 9.81 6.34 6.44
CA ARG A 61 9.87 7.61 5.72
C ARG A 61 9.56 7.44 4.25
N VAL A 62 10.01 6.35 3.60
CA VAL A 62 9.68 6.06 2.20
C VAL A 62 8.16 5.89 2.03
N LEU A 63 7.50 5.13 2.89
CA LEU A 63 6.05 4.90 2.80
C LEU A 63 5.26 6.21 2.86
N VAL A 64 5.61 7.09 3.81
CA VAL A 64 4.94 8.38 4.00
C VAL A 64 5.30 9.38 2.89
N THR A 65 6.59 9.60 2.64
CA THR A 65 7.05 10.64 1.67
C THR A 65 6.72 10.30 0.24
N LYS A 66 6.62 9.01 -0.10
CA LYS A 66 6.18 8.57 -1.42
C LYS A 66 4.66 8.55 -1.53
N GLY A 67 3.90 8.70 -0.43
CA GLY A 67 2.44 8.79 -0.48
C GLY A 67 1.74 7.45 -0.72
N PHE A 68 2.23 6.37 -0.12
CA PHE A 68 1.51 5.10 -0.14
C PHE A 68 0.19 5.21 0.64
N ASN A 69 -0.85 4.52 0.17
CA ASN A 69 -2.11 4.43 0.90
C ASN A 69 -1.95 3.47 2.10
N LEU A 70 -1.86 4.03 3.32
CA LEU A 70 -1.66 3.31 4.58
C LEU A 70 -2.98 3.00 5.32
N THR A 71 -4.14 3.17 4.67
CA THR A 71 -5.46 2.99 5.31
C THR A 71 -5.58 1.63 5.98
N ASP A 72 -5.15 0.59 5.28
CA ASP A 72 -5.27 -0.78 5.79
C ASP A 72 -4.20 -1.14 6.82
N VAL A 73 -3.05 -0.49 6.76
CA VAL A 73 -2.01 -0.59 7.79
C VAL A 73 -2.55 -0.06 9.11
N VAL A 74 -3.19 1.10 9.08
CA VAL A 74 -3.83 1.71 10.27
C VAL A 74 -4.99 0.85 10.76
N ALA A 75 -5.78 0.27 9.86
CA ALA A 75 -6.89 -0.62 10.24
C ALA A 75 -6.40 -1.87 10.99
N LYS A 76 -5.22 -2.40 10.61
CA LYS A 76 -4.65 -3.61 11.21
C LYS A 76 -3.82 -3.35 12.47
N PHE A 77 -2.93 -2.35 12.44
CA PHE A 77 -1.94 -2.11 13.49
C PHE A 77 -2.22 -0.88 14.36
N GLY A 78 -3.31 -0.16 14.10
CA GLY A 78 -3.66 1.05 14.83
C GLY A 78 -2.94 2.31 14.33
N LYS A 79 -3.39 3.47 14.82
CA LYS A 79 -2.86 4.79 14.40
C LYS A 79 -1.46 5.05 14.95
N GLU A 80 -1.13 4.45 16.07
CA GLU A 80 0.19 4.46 16.72
C GLU A 80 1.29 3.92 15.79
N TRP A 81 0.94 3.08 14.83
CA TRP A 81 1.88 2.58 13.82
C TRP A 81 2.51 3.70 12.97
N LEU A 82 1.86 4.87 12.88
CA LEU A 82 2.38 6.04 12.16
C LEU A 82 3.35 6.90 12.99
N ASN A 83 3.50 6.65 14.29
CA ASN A 83 4.24 7.51 15.22
C ASN A 83 5.59 6.93 15.66
N VAL A 84 6.12 5.97 14.89
CA VAL A 84 7.29 5.14 15.27
C VAL A 84 8.46 5.39 14.34
#